data_AF-A1TQP4-F1
#
_entry.id   AF-A1TQP4-F1
#
_cell.length_a   1.000
_cell.length_b   1.000
_cell.length_c   1.000
_cell.angle_alpha   90.00
_cell.angle_beta   90.00
_cell.angle_gamma   90.00
#
_symmetry.space_group_name_H-M   'P 1'
#
loop_
_entity.id
_entity.type
_entity.pdbx_description
1 polymer ?
#
loop_
_entity_poly.entity_id
_entity_poly.type
_entity_poly.pdbx_seq_one_letter_code
_entity_poly.pdbx_strand_id
1 'polypeptide(L)'
;MGTLQHSIEEAVTTSALRLGHHGQALPDFRRSSSEIVASLGTVLSLVLYICSAGADITQRGKALQPANPEPQQTRRQGTKLFAAAGPREWDVGVRLGAALRAAYQDAQGDGQPHQGPRGLVRRAHWHGFRTGPSKREDGSAIEAAARSLDVRWMPPIPVNLPDIDALPSTVKPVR
;
A
#
# COMPACT_ATOMS: atom_id res chain seq x y z
N MET A 1 -0.12 -8.17 -21.99
CA MET A 1 0.67 -7.96 -20.75
C MET A 1 -0.18 -7.05 -19.87
N GLY A 2 -0.88 -7.59 -18.87
CA GLY A 2 -1.84 -6.81 -18.08
C GLY A 2 -1.11 -5.88 -17.11
N THR A 3 -1.21 -4.57 -17.32
CA THR A 3 -0.78 -3.58 -16.33
C THR A 3 -1.89 -3.39 -15.29
N LEU A 4 -1.58 -2.78 -14.14
CA LEU A 4 -2.61 -2.39 -13.16
C LEU A 4 -3.72 -1.56 -13.83
N GLN A 5 -3.34 -0.67 -14.75
CA GLN A 5 -4.28 0.11 -15.54
C GLN A 5 -5.22 -0.78 -16.34
N HIS A 6 -4.70 -1.81 -17.02
CA HIS A 6 -5.52 -2.77 -17.75
C HIS A 6 -6.49 -3.54 -16.84
N SER A 7 -6.02 -4.00 -15.68
CA SER A 7 -6.88 -4.70 -14.71
C SER A 7 -7.95 -3.79 -14.09
N ILE A 8 -7.63 -2.51 -13.85
CA ILE A 8 -8.62 -1.53 -13.39
C ILE A 8 -9.63 -1.24 -14.50
N GLU A 9 -9.19 -1.01 -15.74
CA GLU A 9 -10.06 -0.78 -16.89
C GLU A 9 -11.01 -1.96 -17.12
N GLU A 10 -10.51 -3.19 -16.98
CA GLU A 10 -11.31 -4.41 -17.10
C GLU A 10 -12.31 -4.56 -15.94
N ALA A 11 -11.91 -4.26 -14.70
CA ALA A 11 -12.81 -4.27 -13.54
C ALA A 11 -13.91 -3.21 -13.65
N VAL A 12 -13.55 -2.01 -14.11
CA VAL A 12 -14.46 -0.89 -14.38
C VAL A 12 -15.46 -1.26 -15.48
N THR A 13 -14.97 -1.85 -16.57
CA THR A 13 -15.82 -2.35 -17.68
C THR A 13 -16.75 -3.48 -17.23
N THR A 14 -16.26 -4.41 -16.42
CA THR A 14 -17.05 -5.53 -15.89
C THR A 14 -18.16 -5.06 -14.94
N SER A 15 -17.86 -4.09 -14.08
CA SER A 15 -18.87 -3.47 -13.19
C SER A 15 -19.95 -2.73 -13.98
N ALA A 16 -19.58 -2.01 -15.05
CA ALA A 16 -20.53 -1.34 -15.93
C ALA A 16 -21.50 -2.33 -16.60
N LEU A 17 -20.99 -3.47 -17.09
CA LEU A 17 -21.82 -4.54 -17.66
C LEU A 17 -22.81 -5.12 -16.63
N ARG A 18 -22.39 -5.27 -15.36
CA ARG A 18 -23.25 -5.76 -14.27
C ARG A 18 -24.33 -4.74 -13.87
N LEU A 19 -24.04 -3.44 -13.92
CA LEU A 19 -25.01 -2.38 -13.65
C LEU A 19 -26.09 -2.28 -14.75
N GLY A 20 -25.73 -2.55 -16.01
CA GLY A 20 -26.69 -2.63 -17.12
C GLY A 20 -27.74 -3.73 -16.93
N HIS A 21 -27.38 -4.85 -16.28
CA HIS A 21 -28.35 -5.89 -15.91
C HIS A 21 -29.38 -5.46 -14.85
N HIS A 22 -29.12 -4.37 -14.11
CA HIS A 22 -30.04 -3.80 -13.14
C HIS A 22 -30.85 -2.60 -13.67
N GLY A 23 -30.84 -2.36 -14.99
CA GLY A 23 -31.69 -1.36 -15.64
C GLY A 23 -31.31 0.10 -15.37
N GLN A 24 -30.11 0.36 -14.84
CA GLN A 24 -29.60 1.72 -14.67
C GLN A 24 -28.84 2.15 -15.93
N ALA A 25 -29.19 3.32 -16.48
CA ALA A 25 -28.49 3.89 -17.62
C ALA A 25 -27.03 4.18 -17.22
N LEU A 26 -26.08 3.65 -18.00
CA LEU A 26 -24.67 3.97 -17.85
C LEU A 26 -24.46 5.43 -18.32
N PRO A 27 -23.99 6.34 -17.44
CA PRO A 27 -23.48 7.63 -17.88
C PRO A 27 -22.35 7.41 -18.91
N ASP A 28 -21.94 8.45 -19.66
CA ASP A 28 -20.84 8.35 -20.63
C ASP A 28 -19.50 8.00 -19.94
N PHE A 29 -19.34 6.72 -19.63
CA PHE A 29 -18.41 6.18 -18.64
C PHE A 29 -16.99 6.12 -19.17
N ARG A 30 -16.82 6.15 -20.50
CA ARG A 30 -15.53 6.05 -21.18
C ARG A 30 -14.65 7.29 -21.03
N ARG A 31 -15.23 8.48 -20.86
CA ARG A 31 -14.47 9.72 -20.62
C ARG A 31 -14.20 9.93 -19.11
N SER A 32 -15.06 9.36 -18.26
CA SER A 32 -14.93 9.37 -16.80
C SER A 32 -13.96 8.29 -16.26
N SER A 33 -13.70 7.23 -17.03
CA SER A 33 -12.91 6.08 -16.57
C SER A 33 -11.44 6.37 -16.34
N SER A 34 -10.78 7.24 -17.12
CA SER A 34 -9.34 7.50 -16.96
C SER A 34 -9.02 8.25 -15.66
N GLU A 35 -9.84 9.24 -15.29
CA GLU A 35 -9.73 9.96 -14.03
C GLU A 35 -10.02 9.05 -12.83
N ILE A 36 -11.01 8.17 -12.96
CA ILE A 36 -11.32 7.14 -11.96
C ILE A 36 -10.15 6.16 -11.82
N VAL A 37 -9.57 5.69 -12.92
CA VAL A 37 -8.43 4.76 -12.92
C VAL A 37 -7.20 5.39 -12.24
N ALA A 38 -6.89 6.65 -12.57
CA ALA A 38 -5.76 7.36 -11.97
C ALA A 38 -5.97 7.59 -10.46
N SER A 39 -7.17 8.00 -10.07
CA SER A 39 -7.54 8.20 -8.66
C SER A 39 -7.52 6.88 -7.88
N LEU A 40 -8.08 5.82 -8.47
CA LEU A 40 -8.13 4.49 -7.87
C LEU A 40 -6.74 3.90 -7.70
N GLY A 41 -5.83 4.10 -8.66
CA GLY A 41 -4.44 3.66 -8.53
C GLY A 41 -3.75 4.23 -7.29
N THR A 42 -3.99 5.50 -6.99
CA THR A 42 -3.44 6.18 -5.80
C THR A 42 -4.07 5.62 -4.51
N VAL A 43 -5.40 5.56 -4.44
CA VAL A 43 -6.12 5.07 -3.26
C VAL A 43 -5.80 3.59 -2.99
N LEU A 44 -5.77 2.77 -4.04
CA LEU A 44 -5.44 1.35 -3.94
C LEU A 44 -4.02 1.15 -3.39
N SER A 45 -3.06 1.97 -3.81
CA SER A 45 -1.69 1.89 -3.27
C SER A 45 -1.65 2.14 -1.76
N LEU A 46 -2.46 3.09 -1.27
CA LEU A 46 -2.57 3.39 0.18
C LEU A 46 -3.27 2.26 0.94
N VAL A 47 -4.37 1.73 0.39
CA VAL A 47 -5.11 0.60 1.00
C VAL A 47 -4.20 -0.63 1.08
N LEU A 48 -3.51 -0.97 -0.01
CA LEU A 48 -2.60 -2.11 -0.03
C LEU A 48 -1.41 -1.93 0.92
N TYR A 49 -0.91 -0.70 1.08
CA TYR A 49 0.09 -0.40 2.10
C TYR A 49 -0.45 -0.68 3.51
N ILE A 50 -1.64 -0.18 3.85
CA ILE A 50 -2.27 -0.40 5.16
C ILE A 50 -2.53 -1.88 5.44
N CYS A 51 -2.85 -2.66 4.41
CA CYS A 51 -3.07 -4.10 4.53
C CYS A 51 -1.78 -4.93 4.50
N SER A 52 -0.59 -4.32 4.33
CA SER A 52 0.67 -5.04 4.28
C SER A 52 1.22 -5.33 5.68
N ALA A 53 1.87 -6.49 5.85
CA ALA A 53 2.40 -6.92 7.15
C ALA A 53 3.49 -5.98 7.72
N GLY A 54 4.17 -5.21 6.85
CA GLY A 54 5.25 -4.28 7.23
C GLY A 54 4.83 -2.81 7.25
N ALA A 55 3.52 -2.52 7.31
CA ALA A 55 3.03 -1.16 7.34
C ALA A 55 3.46 -0.43 8.63
N ASP A 56 4.05 0.76 8.50
CA ASP A 56 4.31 1.66 9.63
C ASP A 56 2.98 2.25 10.12
N ILE A 57 2.31 1.52 11.01
CA ILE A 57 1.05 1.91 11.63
C ILE A 57 1.23 1.89 13.15
N THR A 58 0.91 3.01 13.78
CA THR A 58 0.92 3.14 15.23
C THR A 58 -0.32 3.89 15.71
N GLN A 59 -0.59 3.83 17.00
CA GLN A 59 -1.59 4.66 17.65
C GLN A 59 -0.95 5.41 18.82
N ARG A 60 -0.84 6.73 18.69
CA ARG A 60 -0.16 7.58 19.68
C ARG A 60 1.26 7.06 19.99
N GLY A 61 1.98 6.68 18.93
CA GLY A 61 3.33 6.12 18.98
C GLY A 61 3.48 4.69 19.50
N LYS A 62 2.37 4.00 19.80
CA LYS A 62 2.41 2.57 20.17
C LYS A 62 2.13 1.69 18.95
N ALA A 63 2.92 0.64 18.76
CA ALA A 63 2.67 -0.36 17.72
C ALA A 63 1.34 -1.07 17.99
N LEU A 64 0.32 -0.71 17.21
CA LEU A 64 -1.01 -1.31 17.21
C LEU A 64 -1.47 -1.43 15.75
N GLN A 65 -2.34 -2.40 15.51
CA GLN A 65 -2.96 -2.62 14.20
C GLN A 65 -4.46 -2.32 14.25
N PRO A 66 -5.03 -1.73 13.19
CA PRO A 66 -6.48 -1.61 13.05
C PRO A 66 -7.12 -2.99 13.09
N ALA A 67 -8.11 -3.15 13.97
CA ALA A 67 -8.84 -4.39 14.15
C ALA A 67 -10.33 -4.10 14.29
N ASN A 68 -11.15 -5.07 13.88
CA ASN A 68 -12.59 -5.01 14.09
C ASN A 68 -12.91 -5.06 15.59
N PRO A 69 -13.96 -4.36 16.05
CA PRO A 69 -14.37 -4.41 17.44
C PRO A 69 -14.79 -5.83 17.82
N GLU A 70 -14.36 -6.29 18.99
CA GLU A 70 -14.76 -7.58 19.53
C GLU A 70 -16.02 -7.44 20.40
N PRO A 71 -16.96 -8.39 20.34
CA PRO A 71 -18.11 -8.42 21.24
C PRO A 71 -17.68 -8.52 22.71
N GLN A 72 -18.30 -7.73 23.58
CA GLN A 72 -17.99 -7.70 25.01
C GLN A 72 -19.10 -8.39 25.82
N GLN A 73 -18.71 -9.14 26.85
CA GLN A 73 -19.66 -9.77 27.76
C GLN A 73 -20.35 -8.71 28.64
N THR A 74 -21.68 -8.70 28.62
CA THR A 74 -22.47 -7.80 29.45
C THR A 74 -23.04 -8.54 30.64
N ARG A 75 -23.11 -7.86 31.80
CA ARG A 75 -23.61 -8.45 33.06
C ARG A 75 -25.05 -8.99 32.98
N ARG A 76 -25.87 -8.54 32.02
CA ARG A 76 -27.31 -8.85 31.97
C ARG A 76 -27.80 -9.45 30.64
N GLN A 77 -27.11 -9.23 29.52
CA GLN A 77 -27.65 -9.49 28.18
C GLN A 77 -26.72 -10.35 27.32
N GLY A 78 -25.78 -11.07 27.94
CA GLY A 78 -24.79 -11.89 27.22
C GLY A 78 -23.81 -11.04 26.40
N THR A 79 -23.19 -11.64 25.39
CA THR A 79 -22.18 -11.00 24.55
C THR A 79 -22.81 -9.98 23.60
N LYS A 80 -22.35 -8.73 23.62
CA LYS A 80 -22.88 -7.64 22.78
C LYS A 80 -21.75 -6.87 22.11
N LEU A 81 -21.95 -6.51 20.84
CA LEU A 81 -21.06 -5.58 20.13
C LEU A 81 -21.49 -4.15 20.45
N PHE A 82 -20.52 -3.30 20.82
CA PHE A 82 -20.74 -1.89 21.09
C PHE A 82 -20.27 -1.03 19.93
N ALA A 83 -21.02 0.03 19.63
CA ALA A 83 -20.58 1.04 18.68
C ALA A 83 -19.32 1.76 19.20
N ALA A 84 -18.47 2.20 18.29
CA ALA A 84 -17.32 3.01 18.66
C ALA A 84 -17.79 4.33 19.30
N ALA A 85 -17.13 4.74 20.39
CA ALA A 85 -17.43 6.00 21.06
C ALA A 85 -17.10 7.24 20.20
N GLY A 86 -16.30 7.07 19.15
CA GLY A 86 -15.89 8.11 18.22
C GLY A 86 -14.89 7.57 17.19
N PRO A 87 -14.39 8.44 16.29
CA PRO A 87 -13.36 8.05 15.34
C PRO A 87 -12.08 7.65 16.08
N ARG A 88 -11.40 6.62 15.55
CA ARG A 88 -10.09 6.22 16.03
C ARG A 88 -9.04 6.76 15.07
N GLU A 89 -8.16 7.59 15.59
CA GLU A 89 -7.02 8.13 14.83
C GLU A 89 -5.84 7.13 14.85
N TRP A 90 -5.19 7.02 13.70
CA TRP A 90 -4.04 6.15 13.47
C TRP A 90 -2.91 6.95 12.85
N ASP A 91 -1.70 6.74 13.35
CA ASP A 91 -0.47 7.33 12.86
C ASP A 91 0.10 6.40 11.78
N VAL A 92 0.03 6.82 10.51
CA VAL A 92 0.47 6.01 9.37
C VAL A 92 1.69 6.64 8.70
N GLY A 93 2.78 5.88 8.54
CA GLY A 93 4.00 6.30 7.86
C GLY A 93 4.78 7.42 8.57
N VAL A 94 4.52 7.64 9.87
CA VAL A 94 5.12 8.74 10.63
C VAL A 94 6.64 8.55 10.78
N ARG A 95 7.09 7.32 11.08
CA ARG A 95 8.52 7.01 11.22
C ARG A 95 9.21 7.01 9.87
N LEU A 96 8.58 6.44 8.84
CA LEU A 96 9.07 6.52 7.46
C LEU A 96 9.25 7.98 7.00
N GLY A 97 8.26 8.84 7.30
CA GLY A 97 8.34 10.26 7.01
C GLY A 97 9.42 10.99 7.80
N ALA A 98 9.65 10.61 9.06
CA ALA A 98 10.75 11.16 9.87
C ALA A 98 12.11 10.77 9.29
N ALA A 99 12.28 9.51 8.86
CA ALA A 99 13.50 9.01 8.24
C ALA A 99 13.82 9.74 6.94
N LEU A 100 12.80 9.98 6.10
CA LEU A 100 12.95 10.78 4.89
C LEU A 100 13.40 12.20 5.19
N ARG A 101 12.74 12.88 6.14
CA ARG A 101 13.11 14.24 6.52
C ARG A 101 14.54 14.32 7.07
N ALA A 102 14.94 13.36 7.90
CA ALA A 102 16.31 13.28 8.41
C ALA A 102 17.32 13.12 7.26
N ALA A 103 17.09 12.17 6.35
CA ALA A 103 17.94 11.97 5.17
C ALA A 103 18.00 13.20 4.25
N TYR A 104 16.89 13.94 4.11
CA TYR A 104 16.87 15.21 3.36
C TYR A 104 17.67 16.31 4.07
N GLN A 105 17.62 16.41 5.40
CA GLN A 105 18.41 17.38 6.15
C GLN A 105 19.90 17.07 6.09
N ASP A 106 20.28 15.80 6.25
CA ASP A 106 21.67 15.35 6.13
C ASP A 106 22.25 15.66 4.74
N ALA A 107 21.44 15.52 3.69
CA ALA A 107 21.84 15.84 2.32
C ALA A 107 21.99 17.35 2.03
N GLN A 108 21.44 18.22 2.90
CA GLN A 108 21.42 19.68 2.75
C GLN A 108 22.33 20.41 3.75
N GLY A 109 22.95 19.70 4.71
CA GLY A 109 23.85 20.28 5.71
C GLY A 109 25.19 20.72 5.13
N ASP A 110 25.62 21.93 5.50
CA ASP A 110 26.80 22.63 4.97
C ASP A 110 28.14 21.93 5.29
N GLY A 111 28.98 21.76 4.27
CA GLY A 111 30.43 21.87 4.42
C GLY A 111 31.30 20.72 3.87
N GLN A 112 30.76 19.53 3.60
CA GLN A 112 31.52 18.48 2.92
C GLN A 112 30.73 17.86 1.78
N PRO A 113 31.37 17.58 0.62
CA PRO A 113 30.73 16.84 -0.46
C PRO A 113 30.53 15.39 0.00
N HIS A 114 29.43 15.12 0.71
CA HIS A 114 29.03 13.77 1.05
C HIS A 114 28.63 13.04 -0.23
N GLN A 115 29.54 12.20 -0.73
CA GLN A 115 29.39 11.37 -1.94
C GLN A 115 28.49 10.13 -1.72
N GLY A 116 27.72 10.10 -0.63
CA GLY A 116 26.82 8.99 -0.32
C GLY A 116 25.52 9.05 -1.14
N PRO A 117 24.91 7.91 -1.50
CA PRO A 117 23.66 7.91 -2.24
C PRO A 117 22.52 8.46 -1.38
N ARG A 118 21.76 9.41 -1.93
CA ARG A 118 20.65 10.10 -1.23
C ARG A 118 19.59 9.11 -0.75
N GLY A 119 19.05 9.37 0.44
CA GLY A 119 17.88 8.69 0.96
C GLY A 119 16.67 8.91 0.06
N LEU A 120 15.98 7.83 -0.31
CA LEU A 120 14.78 7.87 -1.15
C LEU A 120 13.81 6.75 -0.77
N VAL A 121 12.58 6.87 -1.26
CA VAL A 121 11.62 5.76 -1.25
C VAL A 121 11.40 5.27 -2.67
N ARG A 122 11.64 3.98 -2.90
CA ARG A 122 11.17 3.31 -4.12
C ARG A 122 9.66 3.16 -4.00
N ARG A 123 8.93 3.74 -4.95
CA ARG A 123 7.46 3.75 -4.95
C ARG A 123 6.90 2.34 -4.94
N ALA A 124 5.76 2.19 -4.28
CA ALA A 124 5.00 0.96 -4.30
C ALA A 124 4.56 0.63 -5.73
N HIS A 125 4.65 -0.65 -6.11
CA HIS A 125 4.33 -1.11 -7.45
C HIS A 125 4.00 -2.60 -7.44
N TRP A 126 3.27 -3.05 -8.46
CA TRP A 126 3.12 -4.47 -8.74
C TRP A 126 4.39 -5.02 -9.35
N HIS A 127 4.88 -6.14 -8.81
CA HIS A 127 6.08 -6.80 -9.27
C HIS A 127 5.75 -8.23 -9.73
N GLY A 128 6.19 -8.60 -10.93
CA GLY A 128 6.02 -9.93 -11.48
C GLY A 128 7.24 -10.81 -11.19
N PHE A 129 7.02 -11.92 -10.49
CA PHE A 129 8.00 -12.94 -10.17
C PHE A 129 7.78 -14.16 -11.07
N ARG A 130 8.80 -14.59 -11.79
CA ARG A 130 8.76 -15.91 -12.45
C ARG A 130 9.09 -16.98 -11.42
N THR A 131 8.09 -17.77 -11.04
CA THR A 131 8.21 -18.83 -10.05
C THR A 131 8.48 -20.18 -10.73
N GLY A 132 8.95 -21.15 -9.95
CA GLY A 132 9.32 -22.47 -10.44
C GLY A 132 10.74 -22.58 -11.03
N PRO A 133 11.16 -23.81 -11.38
CA PRO A 133 12.51 -24.12 -11.86
C PRO A 133 12.89 -23.28 -13.08
N SER A 134 14.16 -22.85 -13.15
CA SER A 134 14.72 -22.19 -14.32
C SER A 134 15.44 -23.15 -15.27
N LYS A 135 15.62 -24.41 -14.87
CA LYS A 135 16.28 -25.47 -15.62
C LYS A 135 15.47 -26.76 -15.54
N ARG A 136 15.53 -27.57 -16.59
CA ARG A 136 14.99 -28.94 -16.61
C ARG A 136 15.96 -29.90 -15.90
N GLU A 137 15.53 -31.15 -15.69
CA GLU A 137 16.36 -32.20 -15.08
C GLU A 137 17.64 -32.50 -15.88
N ASP A 138 17.61 -32.30 -17.20
CA ASP A 138 18.76 -32.42 -18.10
C ASP A 138 19.72 -31.21 -18.09
N GLY A 139 19.45 -30.21 -17.24
CA GLY A 139 20.27 -29.00 -17.11
C GLY A 139 20.02 -27.92 -18.16
N SER A 140 19.18 -28.17 -19.17
CA SER A 140 18.79 -27.17 -20.17
C SER A 140 17.93 -26.07 -19.56
N ALA A 141 18.03 -24.85 -20.12
CA ALA A 141 17.27 -23.70 -19.63
C ALA A 141 15.77 -23.85 -19.99
N ILE A 142 14.90 -23.51 -19.04
CA ILE A 142 13.46 -23.40 -19.30
C ILE A 142 13.18 -21.98 -19.81
N GLU A 143 12.58 -21.90 -20.99
CA GLU A 143 12.13 -20.64 -21.58
C GLU A 143 11.30 -19.83 -20.60
N ALA A 144 11.60 -18.54 -20.49
CA ALA A 144 10.96 -17.68 -19.51
C ALA A 144 9.44 -17.72 -19.63
N ALA A 145 8.90 -17.72 -20.86
CA ALA A 145 7.47 -17.78 -21.15
C ALA A 145 6.77 -19.05 -20.66
N ALA A 146 7.50 -20.15 -20.48
CA ALA A 146 6.97 -21.41 -19.96
C ALA A 146 6.91 -21.44 -18.42
N ARG A 147 7.50 -20.45 -17.74
CA ARG A 147 7.52 -20.36 -16.27
C ARG A 147 6.29 -19.59 -15.77
N SER A 148 5.73 -20.03 -14.65
CA SER A 148 4.59 -19.37 -14.01
C SER A 148 4.97 -17.95 -13.59
N LEU A 149 4.12 -16.98 -13.93
CA LEU A 149 4.26 -15.60 -13.52
C LEU A 149 3.33 -15.33 -12.33
N ASP A 150 3.91 -15.07 -11.17
CA ASP A 150 3.21 -14.64 -9.97
C ASP A 150 3.34 -13.12 -9.84
N VAL A 151 2.23 -12.40 -9.66
CA VAL A 151 2.23 -10.94 -9.56
C VAL A 151 1.90 -10.55 -8.13
N ARG A 152 2.83 -9.84 -7.47
CA ARG A 152 2.69 -9.44 -6.06
C ARG A 152 2.77 -7.93 -5.92
N TRP A 153 2.04 -7.39 -4.95
CA TRP A 153 2.18 -6.00 -4.56
C TRP A 153 3.46 -5.82 -3.75
N MET A 154 4.29 -4.85 -4.13
CA MET A 154 5.46 -4.45 -3.34
C MET A 154 5.15 -3.15 -2.59
N PRO A 155 5.17 -3.14 -1.23
CA PRO A 155 5.13 -1.89 -0.46
C PRO A 155 6.26 -0.91 -0.84
N PRO A 156 6.13 0.37 -0.44
CA PRO A 156 7.21 1.34 -0.61
C PRO A 156 8.45 0.86 0.14
N ILE A 157 9.60 0.88 -0.55
CA ILE A 157 10.86 0.41 0.02
C ILE A 157 11.75 1.61 0.35
N PRO A 158 12.10 1.83 1.63
CA PRO A 158 13.08 2.83 2.01
C PRO A 158 14.48 2.41 1.54
N VAL A 159 15.21 3.34 0.93
CA VAL A 159 16.57 3.10 0.42
C VAL A 159 17.46 4.21 0.95
N ASN A 160 18.58 3.82 1.57
CA ASN A 160 19.53 4.73 2.23
C ASN A 160 18.86 5.66 3.25
N LEU A 161 17.86 5.15 3.97
CA LEU A 161 17.27 5.84 5.11
C LEU A 161 17.92 5.33 6.41
N PRO A 162 18.04 6.19 7.44
CA PRO A 162 18.39 5.74 8.78
C PRO A 162 17.38 4.70 9.28
N ASP A 163 17.79 3.92 10.29
CA ASP A 163 16.91 2.93 10.91
C ASP A 163 15.58 3.55 11.31
N ILE A 164 14.52 3.16 10.60
CA ILE A 164 13.17 3.72 10.74
C ILE A 164 12.60 3.39 12.11
N ASP A 165 12.94 2.21 12.65
CA ASP A 165 12.43 1.77 13.94
C ASP A 165 13.07 2.53 15.11
N ALA A 166 14.25 3.12 14.90
CA ALA A 166 14.93 3.96 15.87
C ALA A 166 14.41 5.40 15.92
N LEU A 167 13.56 5.81 14.97
CA LEU A 167 13.11 7.21 14.86
C LEU A 167 11.78 7.47 15.62
N PRO A 168 11.66 8.63 16.29
CA PRO A 168 10.46 8.94 17.05
C PRO A 168 9.26 9.22 16.14
N SER A 169 8.11 8.63 16.47
CA SER A 169 6.83 8.98 15.86
C SER A 169 6.34 10.32 16.41
N THR A 170 6.58 11.43 15.71
CA THR A 170 6.11 12.76 16.12
C THR A 170 5.07 13.31 15.15
N VAL A 171 3.84 13.52 15.62
CA VAL A 171 2.78 14.23 14.90
C VAL A 171 2.61 15.61 15.52
N LYS A 172 2.78 16.67 14.74
CA LYS A 172 2.52 18.05 15.16
C LYS A 172 1.16 18.47 14.61
N PRO A 173 0.17 18.83 15.46
CA PRO A 173 -1.09 19.34 14.97
C PRO A 173 -0.87 20.68 14.29
N VAL A 174 -1.45 20.85 13.10
CA VAL A 174 -1.52 22.16 12.43
C VAL A 174 -2.73 22.89 13.04
N ARG A 175 -2.50 24.08 13.59
CA ARG A 175 -3.55 24.99 14.07
C ARG A 175 -3.88 26.00 12.99
#